data_AF-A0A2W2B2G8-F1
#
_entry.id   AF-A0A2W2B2G8-F1
#
_cell.length_a   1.000
_cell.length_b   1.000
_cell.length_c   1.000
_cell.angle_alpha   90.00
_cell.angle_beta   90.00
_cell.angle_gamma   90.00
#
_symmetry.space_group_name_H-M   'P 1'
#
loop_
_entity.id
_entity.type
_entity.pdbx_description
1 polymer ?
#
loop_
_entity_poly.entity_id
_entity_poly.type
_entity_poly.pdbx_seq_one_letter_code
_entity_poly.pdbx_strand_id
1 'polypeptide(L)'
;RVLINLDESRRRLEHLRSEPRVSLTALADGDWYTHVSVQGRVVDLHDDADLADIDRLARHYTGAPYRRRDRRRISVWIDVDRWHGWGRMENTDVDHHRRS
;
A
#
# COMPACT_ATOMS: atom_id res chain seq x y z
N ARG A 1 -0.05 10.26 0.11
CA ARG A 1 0.76 9.27 0.87
C ARG A 1 -0.05 8.00 1.05
N VAL A 2 0.60 6.83 1.02
CA VAL A 2 -0.03 5.53 1.27
C VAL A 2 0.50 4.96 2.59
N LEU A 3 -0.40 4.51 3.46
CA LEU A 3 -0.05 3.81 4.70
C LEU A 3 -0.22 2.30 4.48
N ILE A 4 0.82 1.55 4.80
CA ILE A 4 0.73 0.10 4.98
C ILE A 4 1.22 -0.27 6.39
N ASN A 5 0.78 -1.43 6.88
CA ASN A 5 1.21 -1.95 8.17
C ASN A 5 1.78 -3.36 8.01
N LEU A 6 2.90 -3.62 8.68
CA LEU A 6 3.64 -4.87 8.60
C LEU A 6 3.89 -5.46 9.99
N ASP A 7 3.96 -6.78 10.06
CA ASP A 7 4.42 -7.48 11.26
C ASP A 7 5.95 -7.38 11.37
N GLU A 8 6.49 -7.17 12.58
CA GLU A 8 7.93 -6.97 12.80
C GLU A 8 8.81 -8.14 12.30
N SER A 9 8.27 -9.36 12.30
CA SER A 9 9.02 -10.56 11.94
C SER A 9 9.21 -10.74 10.43
N ARG A 10 8.64 -9.85 9.61
CA ARG A 10 8.67 -9.96 8.15
C ARG A 10 10.02 -9.49 7.60
N ARG A 11 10.72 -10.39 6.89
CA ARG A 11 11.92 -10.06 6.08
C ARG A 11 11.72 -8.88 5.12
N ARG A 12 10.47 -8.64 4.69
CA ARG A 12 10.10 -7.47 3.88
C ARG A 12 10.51 -6.15 4.53
N LEU A 13 10.52 -6.05 5.86
CA LEU A 13 10.97 -4.85 6.57
C LEU A 13 12.47 -4.59 6.38
N GLU A 14 13.30 -5.63 6.42
CA GLU A 14 14.74 -5.51 6.13
C GLU A 14 14.95 -5.01 4.70
N HIS A 15 14.20 -5.57 3.74
CA HIS A 15 14.27 -5.13 2.35
C HIS A 15 13.90 -3.65 2.19
N LEU A 16 12.80 -3.20 2.81
CA LEU A 16 12.36 -1.80 2.73
C LEU A 16 13.34 -0.81 3.38
N ARG A 17 14.04 -1.24 4.44
CA ARG A 17 15.11 -0.44 5.05
C ARG A 17 16.33 -0.32 4.15
N SER A 18 16.67 -1.38 3.40
CA SER A 18 17.80 -1.38 2.47
C SER A 18 17.49 -0.72 1.12
N GLU A 19 16.25 -0.85 0.65
CA GLU A 19 15.78 -0.38 -0.64
C GLU A 19 14.35 0.17 -0.46
N PRO A 20 14.20 1.49 -0.36
CA PRO A 20 12.90 2.10 -0.03
C PRO A 20 11.98 2.23 -1.25
N ARG A 21 12.43 1.93 -2.48
CA ARG A 21 11.57 1.97 -3.67
C ARG A 21 10.55 0.84 -3.63
N VAL A 22 9.29 1.17 -3.90
CA VAL A 22 8.17 0.24 -3.83
C VAL A 22 7.24 0.38 -5.04
N SER A 23 6.58 -0.74 -5.37
CA SER A 23 5.42 -0.77 -6.26
C SER A 23 4.27 -1.45 -5.54
N LEU A 24 3.09 -0.86 -5.59
CA LEU A 24 1.85 -1.39 -5.02
C LEU A 24 0.78 -1.45 -6.10
N THR A 25 0.11 -2.58 -6.26
CA THR A 25 -0.99 -2.74 -7.23
C THR A 25 -2.25 -3.18 -6.48
N ALA A 26 -3.35 -2.46 -6.69
CA ALA A 26 -4.68 -2.80 -6.21
C ALA A 26 -5.57 -3.17 -7.41
N LEU A 27 -6.27 -4.30 -7.30
CA LEU A 27 -7.23 -4.79 -8.30
C LEU A 27 -8.66 -4.47 -7.80
N ALA A 28 -9.56 -4.11 -8.71
CA ALA A 28 -10.97 -3.98 -8.38
C ALA A 28 -11.60 -5.36 -8.14
N ASP A 29 -12.46 -5.46 -7.14
CA ASP A 29 -13.19 -6.69 -6.85
C ASP A 29 -14.19 -6.98 -7.98
N GLY A 30 -14.23 -8.23 -8.45
CA GLY A 30 -15.10 -8.66 -9.55
C GLY A 30 -14.72 -8.15 -10.96
N ASP A 31 -13.76 -7.23 -11.10
CA ASP A 31 -13.25 -6.73 -12.38
C ASP A 31 -11.72 -6.68 -12.40
N TRP A 32 -11.13 -7.80 -12.79
CA TRP A 32 -9.69 -8.01 -12.86
C TRP A 32 -8.98 -7.17 -13.93
N TYR A 33 -9.71 -6.49 -14.82
CA TYR A 33 -9.13 -5.55 -15.78
C TYR A 33 -8.94 -4.14 -15.19
N THR A 34 -9.74 -3.78 -14.18
CA THR A 34 -9.58 -2.50 -13.49
C THR A 34 -8.55 -2.62 -12.38
N HIS A 35 -7.43 -1.92 -12.53
CA HIS A 35 -6.38 -1.91 -11.51
C HIS A 35 -5.66 -0.57 -11.44
N VAL A 36 -5.10 -0.30 -10.27
CA VAL A 36 -4.24 0.87 -10.04
C VAL A 36 -2.90 0.38 -9.52
N SER A 37 -1.84 0.75 -10.23
CA SER A 37 -0.45 0.52 -9.84
C SER A 37 0.19 1.84 -9.45
N VAL A 38 0.79 1.86 -8.26
CA VAL A 38 1.47 3.00 -7.67
C VAL A 38 2.95 2.66 -7.53
N GLN A 39 3.82 3.58 -7.94
CA GLN A 39 5.25 3.53 -7.66
C GLN A 39 5.64 4.70 -6.77
N GLY A 40 6.52 4.43 -5.82
CA GLY A 40 6.89 5.41 -4.83
C GLY A 40 8.05 4.97 -3.97
N ARG A 41 8.22 5.67 -2.85
CA ARG A 41 9.30 5.43 -1.90
C ARG A 41 8.79 5.46 -0.47
N VAL A 42 9.29 4.56 0.36
CA VAL A 42 9.12 4.61 1.81
C VAL A 42 9.82 5.84 2.37
N VAL A 43 9.07 6.71 3.04
CA VAL A 43 9.56 7.95 3.65
C VAL A 43 9.54 7.90 5.17
N ASP A 44 8.78 6.98 5.75
CA ASP A 44 8.74 6.79 7.20
C ASP A 44 8.42 5.33 7.56
N LEU A 45 9.01 4.88 8.65
CA LEU A 45 9.01 3.49 9.12
C LEU A 45 9.12 3.53 10.65
N HIS A 46 7.99 3.35 11.34
CA HIS A 46 7.91 3.48 12.80
C HIS A 46 7.07 2.39 13.44
N ASP A 47 7.31 2.15 14.73
CA ASP A 47 6.48 1.25 15.53
C ASP A 47 5.06 1.84 15.66
N ASP A 48 4.07 0.99 15.46
CA ASP A 48 2.66 1.24 15.76
C ASP A 48 2.35 0.64 17.14
N ALA A 49 2.97 1.22 18.17
CA ALA A 49 3.00 0.67 19.52
C ALA A 49 1.61 0.49 20.13
N ASP A 50 0.70 1.42 19.87
CA ASP A 50 -0.69 1.40 20.33
C ASP A 50 -1.64 0.62 19.39
N LEU A 51 -1.10 0.06 18.31
CA LEU A 51 -1.87 -0.61 17.25
C LEU A 51 -2.92 0.29 16.58
N ALA A 52 -2.75 1.60 16.66
CA ALA A 52 -3.73 2.58 16.20
C ALA A 52 -3.88 2.55 14.67
N ASP A 53 -2.76 2.43 13.95
CA ASP A 53 -2.76 2.40 12.50
C ASP A 53 -3.30 1.08 11.95
N ILE A 54 -2.86 -0.07 12.51
CA ILE A 54 -3.42 -1.36 12.12
C ILE A 54 -4.90 -1.48 12.48
N ASP A 55 -5.34 -0.90 13.59
CA ASP A 55 -6.76 -0.87 13.96
C ASP A 55 -7.58 0.01 13.02
N ARG A 56 -7.02 1.14 12.56
CA ARG A 56 -7.65 1.98 11.54
C ARG A 56 -7.83 1.21 10.23
N LEU A 57 -6.79 0.50 9.78
CA LEU A 57 -6.84 -0.34 8.58
C LEU A 57 -7.83 -1.50 8.75
N ALA A 58 -7.78 -2.21 9.88
CA ALA A 58 -8.66 -3.34 10.15
C ALA A 58 -10.14 -2.94 10.17
N ARG A 59 -10.48 -1.80 10.78
CA ARG A 59 -11.85 -1.27 10.76
C ARG A 59 -12.30 -0.92 9.36
N HIS A 60 -11.42 -0.33 8.55
CA HIS A 60 -11.74 0.02 7.17
C HIS A 60 -12.09 -1.21 6.30
N TYR A 61 -11.35 -2.31 6.47
CA TYR A 61 -11.52 -3.51 5.63
C TYR A 61 -12.45 -4.58 6.21
N THR A 62 -12.58 -4.66 7.53
CA THR A 62 -13.31 -5.76 8.21
C THR A 62 -14.37 -5.28 9.19
N GLY A 63 -14.48 -3.96 9.41
CA GLY A 63 -15.42 -3.36 10.36
C GLY A 63 -15.03 -3.52 11.84
N ALA A 64 -13.95 -4.24 12.16
CA ALA A 64 -13.54 -4.53 13.52
C ALA A 64 -12.06 -4.17 13.77
N PRO A 65 -11.65 -3.95 15.04
CA PRO A 65 -10.24 -3.77 15.38
C PRO A 65 -9.40 -5.01 15.03
N TYR A 66 -8.09 -4.82 14.87
CA TYR A 66 -7.16 -5.90 14.62
C TYR A 66 -7.13 -6.87 15.82
N ARG A 67 -7.26 -8.17 15.52
CA ARG A 67 -7.45 -9.21 16.54
C ARG A 67 -6.16 -9.60 17.27
N ARG A 68 -5.02 -9.60 16.58
CA ARG A 68 -3.73 -10.04 17.14
C ARG A 68 -3.01 -8.85 17.76
N ARG A 69 -2.89 -8.83 19.09
CA ARG A 69 -2.23 -7.74 19.82
C ARG A 69 -0.89 -8.12 20.45
N ASP A 70 -0.51 -9.39 20.32
CA ASP A 70 0.72 -9.99 20.86
C ASP A 70 1.96 -9.78 19.97
N ARG A 71 1.85 -9.02 18.88
CA ARG A 71 2.90 -8.85 17.87
C ARG A 71 3.13 -7.38 17.59
N ARG A 72 4.39 -6.94 17.59
CA ARG A 72 4.69 -5.56 17.24
C ARG A 72 4.39 -5.32 15.77
N ARG A 73 3.84 -4.13 15.52
CA ARG A 73 3.42 -3.68 14.20
C ARG A 73 4.22 -2.48 13.82
N ILE A 74 4.47 -2.38 12.52
CA ILE A 74 5.29 -1.34 11.94
C ILE A 74 4.45 -0.63 10.89
N SER A 75 4.24 0.67 11.10
CA SER A 75 3.63 1.55 10.13
C SER A 75 4.68 2.01 9.12
N VAL A 76 4.28 2.01 7.85
CA VAL A 76 5.13 2.39 6.73
C VAL A 76 4.38 3.40 5.89
N TRP A 77 4.95 4.61 5.77
CA TRP A 77 4.43 5.65 4.91
C TRP A 77 5.19 5.70 3.59
N ILE A 78 4.43 5.72 2.51
CA ILE A 78 4.95 5.77 1.14
C ILE A 78 4.53 7.09 0.50
N ASP A 79 5.51 7.86 0.03
CA ASP A 79 5.26 8.95 -0.92
C ASP A 79 5.15 8.36 -2.33
N VAL A 80 4.17 8.88 -3.08
CA VAL A 80 3.83 8.39 -4.41
C VAL A 80 4.55 9.24 -5.44
N ASP A 81 5.39 8.62 -6.25
CA ASP A 81 6.12 9.29 -7.33
C ASP A 81 5.27 9.32 -8.60
N ARG A 82 4.66 8.18 -8.95
CA ARG A 82 3.76 8.04 -10.11
C ARG A 82 2.73 6.95 -9.89
N TRP A 83 1.63 7.02 -10.64
CA TRP A 83 0.61 5.98 -10.64
C TRP A 83 0.03 5.79 -12.04
N HIS A 84 -0.39 4.57 -12.33
CA HIS A 84 -1.04 4.17 -13.57
C HIS A 84 -2.30 3.37 -13.21
N GLY A 85 -3.43 3.80 -13.75
CA GLY A 85 -4.68 3.06 -13.64
C GLY A 85 -5.10 2.53 -15.01
N TRP A 86 -5.84 1.41 -15.00
CA TRP A 86 -6.36 0.75 -16.19
C TRP A 86 -7.85 0.44 -15.99
N GLY A 87 -8.59 0.26 -17.08
CA GLY A 87 -10.03 0.03 -17.04
C GLY A 87 -10.77 1.29 -16.59
N ARG A 88 -11.71 1.17 -15.64
CA ARG A 88 -12.50 2.33 -15.16
C ARG A 88 -11.70 3.36 -14.35
N MET A 89 -10.45 3.03 -14.00
CA MET A 89 -9.53 3.90 -13.27
C MET A 89 -8.42 4.46 -14.18
N GLU A 90 -8.61 4.42 -15.50
CA GLU A 90 -7.65 4.94 -16.47
C GLU A 90 -7.21 6.37 -16.14
N ASN A 91 -5.90 6.58 -16.07
CA ASN A 91 -5.32 7.88 -15.80
C ASN A 91 -5.16 8.64 -17.13
N THR A 92 -5.88 9.74 -17.30
CA THR A 92 -5.86 10.55 -18.53
C THR A 92 -4.60 11.40 -18.71
N ASP A 93 -3.70 11.44 -17.71
CA ASP A 93 -2.45 12.22 -17.73
C ASP A 93 -1.24 11.49 -18.37
N VAL A 94 -1.47 10.38 -19.08
CA VAL A 94 -0.45 9.68 -19.87
C VAL A 94 -0.94 9.39 -21.28
N ASP A 95 -0.27 9.96 -22.27
CA ASP A 95 -0.57 9.78 -23.68
C ASP A 95 -0.23 8.32 -24.08
N HIS A 96 -1.27 7.50 -24.26
CA HIS A 96 -1.10 6.10 -24.68
C HIS A 96 -1.22 6.00 -26.20
N HIS A 97 -0.22 5.37 -26.82
CA HIS A 97 -0.14 5.07 -28.25
C HIS A 97 -1.50 4.69 -28.85
N ARG A 98 -2.05 5.62 -29.62
CA ARG A 98 -3.17 5.40 -30.54
C ARG A 98 -2.74 4.33 -31.54
N ARG A 99 -3.19 3.08 -31.35
CA ARG A 99 -3.09 2.06 -32.39
C ARG A 99 -4.03 2.46 -33.54
N SER A 100 -3.43 2.80 -34.67
CA SER A 100 -4.03 2.83 -36.00
C SER A 100 -4.56 1.46 -36.42
#